data_AF-A0AAV8X6P5-F1
#
_entry.id   AF-A0AAV8X6P5-F1
#
_cell.length_a   1.000
_cell.length_b   1.000
_cell.length_c   1.000
_cell.angle_alpha   90.00
_cell.angle_beta   90.00
_cell.angle_gamma   90.00
#
_symmetry.space_group_name_H-M   'P 1'
#
loop_
_entity.id
_entity.type
_entity.pdbx_description
1 polymer ?
#
loop_
_entity_poly.entity_id
_entity_poly.type
_entity_poly.pdbx_seq_one_letter_code
_entity_poly.pdbx_strand_id
1 'polypeptide(L)'
;MLGYGDRRRSHSEVCTLFNEAHPKRPIVRSTVTKIVAKFQAAGHVRDLPKSGRPPVPENTQLDVMFKIIPIQQLAKWASILILVTHRFVLIAFQHVIYFQYLKVQLEAIGKLNASNAVENQGPIKEDEETNGRGSQKDKLVHTKKIRKKSNG
;
A
#
# COMPACT_ATOMS: atom_id res chain seq x y z
N MET A 1 -41.69 43.98 9.99
CA MET A 1 -42.63 44.57 9.02
C MET A 1 -41.86 45.66 8.28
N LEU A 2 -41.72 45.62 6.96
CA LEU A 2 -41.09 46.71 6.20
C LEU A 2 -42.16 47.64 5.64
N GLY A 3 -42.41 48.71 6.35
CA GLY A 3 -43.36 49.75 5.96
C GLY A 3 -43.27 50.88 6.97
N TYR A 4 -43.22 52.11 6.48
CA TYR A 4 -43.46 53.30 7.31
C TYR A 4 -44.96 53.58 7.18
N GLY A 5 -45.72 53.47 8.27
CA GLY A 5 -47.19 53.57 8.27
C GLY A 5 -47.91 52.30 7.75
N ASP A 6 -49.08 52.48 7.14
CA ASP A 6 -50.02 51.39 6.78
C ASP A 6 -49.65 50.56 5.54
N ARG A 7 -48.58 50.92 4.82
CA ARG A 7 -48.18 50.21 3.59
C ARG A 7 -47.10 49.19 3.87
N ARG A 8 -47.48 47.91 3.86
CA ARG A 8 -46.52 46.80 3.78
C ARG A 8 -45.90 46.75 2.39
N ARG A 9 -44.62 47.12 2.29
CA ARG A 9 -43.86 47.04 1.04
C ARG A 9 -43.28 45.65 0.84
N SER A 10 -43.15 45.25 -0.42
CA SER A 10 -42.49 43.99 -0.77
C SER A 10 -40.96 44.09 -0.60
N HIS A 11 -40.27 42.96 -0.37
CA HIS A 11 -38.80 42.95 -0.26
C HIS A 11 -38.10 43.47 -1.53
N SER A 12 -38.68 43.27 -2.70
CA SER A 12 -38.16 43.77 -3.98
C SER A 12 -38.28 45.29 -4.07
N GLU A 13 -39.44 45.84 -3.71
CA GLU A 13 -39.69 47.28 -3.73
C GLU A 13 -38.75 48.03 -2.77
N VAL A 14 -38.52 47.49 -1.57
CA VAL A 14 -37.54 48.06 -0.63
C VAL A 14 -36.12 48.04 -1.21
N CYS A 15 -35.74 46.95 -1.88
CA CYS A 15 -34.43 46.84 -2.50
C CYS A 15 -34.25 47.92 -3.58
N THR A 16 -35.26 48.13 -4.42
CA THR A 16 -35.27 49.17 -5.45
C THR A 16 -35.14 50.56 -4.82
N LEU A 17 -36.01 50.89 -3.86
CA LEU A 17 -35.99 52.19 -3.17
C LEU A 17 -34.65 52.46 -2.46
N PHE A 18 -34.05 51.44 -1.84
CA PHE A 18 -32.74 51.59 -1.19
C PHE A 18 -31.64 51.85 -2.21
N ASN A 19 -31.65 51.12 -3.33
CA ASN A 19 -30.65 51.27 -4.38
C ASN A 19 -30.75 52.61 -5.11
N GLU A 20 -31.97 53.13 -5.29
CA GLU A 20 -32.23 54.48 -5.79
C GLU A 20 -31.69 55.56 -4.85
N ALA A 21 -31.92 55.41 -3.53
CA ALA A 21 -31.44 56.36 -2.53
C ALA A 21 -29.92 56.29 -2.28
N HIS A 22 -29.32 55.12 -2.44
CA HIS A 22 -27.91 54.86 -2.17
C HIS A 22 -27.19 54.18 -3.35
N PRO A 23 -27.02 54.90 -4.47
CA PRO A 23 -26.45 54.33 -5.70
C PRO A 23 -24.99 53.88 -5.53
N LYS A 24 -24.26 54.44 -4.56
CA LYS A 24 -22.86 54.08 -4.27
C LYS A 24 -22.70 52.71 -3.59
N ARG A 25 -23.75 52.18 -2.97
CA ARG A 25 -23.73 50.91 -2.22
C ARG A 25 -25.04 50.14 -2.45
N PRO A 26 -25.24 49.58 -3.65
CA PRO A 26 -26.44 48.81 -3.93
C PRO A 26 -26.48 47.55 -3.05
N ILE A 27 -27.67 47.19 -2.60
CA ILE A 27 -27.97 45.95 -1.91
C ILE A 27 -28.79 45.03 -2.79
N VAL A 28 -28.81 43.75 -2.43
CA VAL A 28 -29.59 42.71 -3.10
C VAL A 28 -30.78 42.33 -2.23
N ARG A 29 -31.86 41.85 -2.85
CA ARG A 29 -33.08 41.35 -2.15
C ARG A 29 -32.77 40.34 -1.03
N SER A 30 -31.77 39.49 -1.22
CA SER A 30 -31.31 38.52 -0.20
C SER A 30 -30.84 39.21 1.08
N THR A 31 -30.19 40.37 0.96
CA THR A 31 -29.72 41.18 2.09
C THR A 31 -30.90 41.73 2.88
N VAL A 32 -31.89 42.30 2.19
CA VAL A 32 -33.15 42.77 2.82
C VAL A 32 -33.82 41.62 3.57
N THR A 33 -33.97 40.45 2.92
CA THR A 33 -34.61 39.28 3.52
C THR A 33 -33.88 38.81 4.79
N LYS A 34 -32.54 38.76 4.76
CA LYS A 34 -31.72 38.41 5.94
C LYS A 34 -31.88 39.42 7.07
N ILE A 35 -31.88 40.71 6.76
CA ILE A 35 -32.04 41.79 7.76
C ILE A 35 -33.42 41.69 8.42
N VAL A 36 -34.48 41.42 7.65
CA VAL A 36 -35.83 41.22 8.17
C VAL A 36 -35.91 40.04 9.09
N ALA A 37 -35.39 38.90 8.66
CA ALA A 37 -35.38 37.70 9.48
C ALA A 37 -34.62 37.95 10.79
N LYS A 38 -33.47 38.63 10.73
CA LYS A 38 -32.69 39.02 11.91
C LYS A 38 -33.47 39.94 12.84
N PHE A 39 -34.14 40.94 12.30
CA PHE A 39 -34.97 41.88 13.07
C PHE A 39 -36.20 41.20 13.68
N GLN A 40 -36.87 40.30 12.96
CA GLN A 40 -38.00 39.54 13.49
C GLN A 40 -37.60 38.57 14.61
N ALA A 41 -36.42 37.94 14.49
CA ALA A 41 -35.94 36.99 15.48
C ALA A 41 -35.40 37.66 16.76
N ALA A 42 -34.63 38.74 16.61
CA ALA A 42 -33.89 39.36 17.73
C ALA A 42 -34.43 40.73 18.16
N GLY A 43 -35.36 41.33 17.41
CA GLY A 43 -35.82 42.71 17.62
C GLY A 43 -34.80 43.78 17.20
N HIS A 44 -33.62 43.37 16.72
CA HIS A 44 -32.54 44.28 16.32
C HIS A 44 -31.69 43.69 15.18
N VAL A 45 -30.95 44.55 14.49
CA VAL A 45 -30.07 44.15 13.36
C VAL A 45 -28.60 43.96 13.79
N ARG A 46 -28.27 44.15 15.07
CA ARG A 46 -26.92 43.93 15.62
C ARG A 46 -26.46 42.48 15.47
N ASP A 47 -25.17 42.25 15.34
CA ASP A 47 -24.62 40.90 15.24
C ASP A 47 -24.91 40.08 16.50
N LEU A 48 -25.61 38.96 16.29
CA LEU A 48 -25.87 38.02 17.36
C LEU A 48 -24.60 37.21 17.63
N PRO A 49 -24.36 36.79 18.89
CA PRO A 49 -23.33 35.82 19.17
C PRO A 49 -23.58 34.58 18.31
N LYS A 50 -22.60 34.23 17.47
CA LYS A 50 -22.67 33.01 16.66
C LYS A 50 -22.78 31.85 17.65
N SER A 51 -23.85 31.04 17.56
CA SER A 51 -23.85 29.75 18.24
C SER A 51 -22.62 29.01 17.74
N GLY A 52 -21.69 28.70 18.64
CA GLY A 52 -20.49 27.96 18.28
C GLY A 52 -20.86 26.63 17.61
N ARG A 53 -19.87 26.00 16.98
CA ARG A 53 -20.05 24.64 16.47
C ARG A 53 -20.46 23.74 17.65
N PRO A 54 -21.59 23.00 17.59
CA PRO A 54 -21.93 22.06 18.64
C PRO A 54 -20.77 21.05 18.81
N PRO A 55 -20.42 20.69 20.05
CA PRO A 55 -19.37 19.71 20.28
C PRO A 55 -19.75 18.39 19.60
N VAL A 56 -18.83 17.84 18.81
CA VAL A 56 -19.03 16.54 18.18
C VAL A 56 -18.92 15.48 19.27
N PRO A 57 -19.96 14.65 19.50
CA PRO A 57 -19.92 13.64 20.54
C PRO A 57 -18.79 12.64 20.26
N GLU A 58 -18.11 12.19 21.31
CA GLU A 58 -16.89 11.37 21.22
C GLU A 58 -17.10 10.09 20.39
N ASN A 59 -18.30 9.50 20.47
CA ASN A 59 -18.70 8.32 19.71
C ASN A 59 -18.65 8.52 18.19
N THR A 60 -19.02 9.70 17.68
CA THR A 60 -18.96 9.97 16.24
C THR A 60 -17.55 10.30 15.77
N GLN A 61 -16.65 10.73 16.67
CA GLN A 61 -15.24 10.95 16.35
C GLN A 61 -14.52 9.61 16.13
N LEU A 62 -14.78 8.63 16.99
CA LEU A 62 -14.22 7.28 16.88
C LEU A 62 -14.67 6.59 15.58
N ASP A 63 -15.95 6.70 15.25
CA ASP A 63 -16.51 6.12 14.01
C ASP A 63 -15.85 6.68 12.74
N VAL A 64 -15.51 7.97 12.73
CA VAL A 64 -14.77 8.58 11.63
C VAL A 64 -13.33 8.08 11.60
N MET A 65 -12.68 7.93 12.76
CA MET A 65 -11.31 7.44 12.86
C MET A 65 -11.17 5.99 12.39
N PHE A 66 -12.12 5.11 12.74
CA PHE A 66 -12.13 3.71 12.30
C PHE A 66 -12.44 3.55 10.81
N LYS A 67 -13.28 4.42 10.22
CA LYS A 67 -13.52 4.44 8.77
C LYS A 67 -12.28 4.82 7.96
N ILE A 68 -11.34 5.54 8.56
CA ILE A 68 -10.09 5.97 7.89
C ILE A 68 -9.04 4.86 7.90
N ILE A 69 -9.11 3.89 8.82
CA ILE A 69 -8.20 2.74 8.82
C ILE A 69 -8.56 1.83 7.63
N PRO A 70 -7.72 1.77 6.59
CA PRO A 70 -8.10 1.07 5.37
C PRO A 70 -7.89 -0.43 5.59
N ILE A 71 -8.98 -1.13 5.89
CA ILE A 71 -9.07 -2.61 5.84
C ILE A 71 -8.53 -3.14 4.49
N GLN A 72 -8.58 -2.32 3.44
CA GLN A 72 -8.00 -2.61 2.13
C GLN A 72 -6.47 -2.77 2.10
N GLN A 73 -5.72 -2.14 2.99
CA GLN A 73 -4.26 -2.33 3.03
C GLN A 73 -3.93 -3.71 3.59
N LEU A 74 -4.62 -4.16 4.64
CA LEU A 74 -4.43 -5.51 5.21
C LEU A 74 -4.69 -6.60 4.16
N ALA A 75 -5.72 -6.45 3.33
CA ALA A 75 -6.05 -7.44 2.29
C ALA A 75 -4.94 -7.60 1.23
N LYS A 76 -4.25 -6.52 0.88
CA LYS A 76 -3.12 -6.55 -0.06
C LYS A 76 -1.91 -7.27 0.53
N TRP A 77 -1.57 -6.97 1.78
CA TRP A 77 -0.48 -7.64 2.48
C TRP A 77 -0.74 -9.13 2.69
N ALA A 78 -1.98 -9.52 3.02
CA ALA A 78 -2.38 -10.91 3.15
C ALA A 78 -2.22 -11.70 1.83
N SER A 79 -2.62 -11.11 0.70
CA SER A 79 -2.49 -11.74 -0.62
C SER A 79 -1.03 -11.97 -1.01
N ILE A 80 -0.15 -10.99 -0.74
CA ILE A 80 1.30 -11.12 -0.98
C ILE A 80 1.89 -12.21 -0.09
N LEU A 81 1.51 -12.26 1.20
CA LEU A 81 2.00 -13.26 2.14
C LEU A 81 1.61 -14.69 1.72
N ILE A 82 0.37 -14.88 1.25
CA ILE A 82 -0.11 -16.17 0.73
C ILE A 82 0.69 -16.61 -0.51
N LEU A 83 0.95 -15.69 -1.44
CA LEU A 83 1.73 -16.00 -2.64
C LEU A 83 3.18 -16.39 -2.32
N VAL A 84 3.82 -15.68 -1.38
CA VAL A 84 5.19 -15.95 -0.96
C VAL A 84 5.30 -17.31 -0.26
N THR A 85 4.40 -17.58 0.69
CA THR A 85 4.38 -18.86 1.41
C THR A 85 4.10 -20.04 0.47
N HIS A 86 3.16 -19.89 -0.46
CA HIS A 86 2.86 -20.93 -1.45
C HIS A 86 4.04 -21.22 -2.37
N ARG A 87 4.74 -20.19 -2.85
CA ARG A 87 5.94 -20.36 -3.69
C ARG A 87 7.07 -21.07 -2.94
N PHE A 88 7.27 -20.77 -1.67
CA PHE A 88 8.27 -21.42 -0.84
C PHE A 88 7.97 -22.92 -0.64
N VAL A 89 6.71 -23.27 -0.37
CA VAL A 89 6.27 -24.67 -0.23
C VAL A 89 6.49 -25.45 -1.53
N LEU A 90 6.13 -24.88 -2.69
CA LEU A 90 6.36 -25.53 -3.98
C LEU A 90 7.85 -25.77 -4.27
N ILE A 91 8.71 -24.80 -3.95
CA ILE A 91 10.16 -24.95 -4.13
C ILE A 91 10.70 -26.05 -3.23
N ALA A 92 10.32 -26.06 -1.95
CA ALA A 92 10.72 -27.11 -1.02
C ALA A 92 10.28 -28.50 -1.52
N PHE A 93 9.04 -28.61 -2.01
CA PHE A 93 8.50 -29.85 -2.56
C PHE A 93 9.28 -30.32 -3.80
N GLN A 94 9.59 -29.41 -4.73
CA GLN A 94 10.39 -29.72 -5.91
C GLN A 94 11.78 -30.24 -5.55
N HIS A 95 12.43 -29.64 -4.54
CA HIS A 95 13.73 -30.10 -4.04
C HIS A 95 13.68 -31.51 -3.46
N VAL A 96 12.62 -31.85 -2.70
CA VAL A 96 12.44 -33.20 -2.14
C VAL A 96 12.30 -34.22 -3.27
N ILE A 97 11.48 -33.95 -4.29
CA ILE A 97 11.32 -34.84 -5.44
C ILE A 97 12.65 -35.01 -6.18
N TYR A 98 13.35 -33.90 -6.46
CA TYR A 98 14.61 -33.93 -7.18
C TYR A 98 15.68 -34.72 -6.42
N PHE A 99 15.73 -34.58 -5.09
CA PHE A 99 16.66 -35.31 -4.24
C PHE A 99 16.39 -36.82 -4.25
N GLN A 100 15.12 -37.24 -4.19
CA GLN A 100 14.74 -38.64 -4.30
C GLN A 100 15.13 -39.23 -5.67
N TYR A 101 14.88 -38.48 -6.74
CA TYR A 101 15.28 -38.88 -8.09
C TYR A 101 16.81 -39.07 -8.22
N LEU A 102 17.59 -38.12 -7.69
CA LEU A 102 19.05 -38.19 -7.74
C LEU A 102 19.59 -39.40 -6.96
N LYS A 103 18.98 -39.70 -5.81
CA LYS A 103 19.34 -40.86 -4.97
C LYS A 103 19.15 -42.17 -5.74
N VAL A 104 18.01 -42.33 -6.42
CA VAL A 104 17.71 -43.51 -7.24
C VAL A 104 18.71 -43.68 -8.38
N GLN A 105 19.04 -42.59 -9.09
CA GLN A 105 20.01 -42.62 -10.18
C GLN A 105 21.42 -43.00 -9.70
N LEU A 106 21.85 -42.46 -8.55
CA LEU A 106 23.16 -42.76 -7.99
C LEU A 106 23.28 -44.24 -7.57
N GLU A 107 22.23 -44.81 -6.99
CA GLU A 107 22.18 -46.22 -6.63
C GLU A 107 22.23 -47.14 -7.87
N ALA A 108 21.56 -46.75 -8.96
CA ALA A 108 21.62 -47.48 -10.23
C ALA A 108 23.04 -47.48 -10.83
N ILE A 109 23.73 -46.34 -10.83
CA ILE A 109 25.11 -46.23 -11.31
C ILE A 109 26.06 -47.05 -10.43
N GLY A 110 25.87 -47.03 -9.11
CA GLY A 110 26.66 -47.83 -8.17
C GLY A 110 26.56 -49.34 -8.44
N LYS A 111 25.36 -49.84 -8.76
CA LYS A 111 25.14 -51.27 -9.10
C LYS A 111 25.82 -51.66 -10.41
N LEU A 112 25.82 -50.79 -11.42
CA LEU A 112 26.50 -51.04 -12.70
C LEU A 112 28.03 -51.10 -12.54
N ASN A 113 28.61 -50.18 -11.75
CA ASN A 113 30.05 -50.18 -11.51
C ASN A 113 30.52 -51.37 -10.67
N ALA A 114 29.70 -51.82 -9.70
CA ALA A 114 29.99 -53.02 -8.91
C ALA A 114 29.97 -54.30 -9.77
N SER A 115 29.05 -54.40 -10.74
CA SER A 115 28.99 -55.51 -11.69
C SER A 115 30.22 -55.56 -12.61
N ASN A 116 30.67 -54.41 -13.11
CA ASN A 116 31.82 -54.31 -14.01
C ASN A 116 33.18 -54.54 -13.30
N ALA A 117 33.24 -54.37 -11.98
CA ALA A 117 34.45 -54.62 -11.20
C ALA A 117 34.70 -56.12 -10.94
N VAL A 118 33.66 -56.95 -10.95
CA VAL A 118 33.77 -58.40 -10.74
C VAL A 118 34.28 -59.12 -12.00
N GLU A 119 34.04 -58.57 -13.20
CA GLU A 119 34.44 -59.19 -14.47
C GLU A 119 35.93 -58.97 -14.83
N ASN A 120 36.62 -58.05 -14.16
CA ASN A 120 38.03 -57.70 -14.46
C ASN A 120 39.07 -58.33 -13.52
N GLN A 121 38.68 -59.26 -12.64
CA GLN A 121 39.65 -60.07 -11.87
C GLN A 121 39.96 -61.39 -12.58
N GLY A 122 40.57 -61.29 -13.77
CA GLY A 122 41.35 -62.38 -14.36
C GLY A 122 42.72 -62.49 -13.67
N PRO A 123 43.40 -63.65 -13.72
CA PRO A 123 44.52 -63.96 -12.85
C PRO A 123 45.71 -63.01 -13.06
N ILE A 124 46.14 -62.44 -11.93
CA ILE A 124 47.25 -61.52 -11.78
C ILE A 124 48.54 -62.22 -12.23
N LYS A 125 49.25 -61.62 -13.20
CA LYS A 125 50.69 -61.84 -13.40
C LYS A 125 51.41 -60.60 -12.89
N GLU A 126 52.34 -60.85 -11.97
CA GLU A 126 53.18 -59.88 -11.28
C GLU A 126 54.42 -59.58 -12.11
N ASP A 127 54.51 -58.38 -12.70
CA ASP A 127 55.73 -57.92 -13.34
C ASP A 127 55.87 -56.40 -13.13
N GLU A 128 56.69 -56.06 -12.13
CA GLU A 128 57.70 -54.98 -12.06
C GLU A 128 57.43 -53.54 -12.59
N GLU A 129 57.67 -52.59 -11.66
CA GLU A 129 58.54 -51.39 -11.78
C GLU A 129 58.29 -50.36 -12.91
N THR A 130 58.31 -49.02 -12.74
CA THR A 130 58.97 -48.08 -11.82
C THR A 130 58.38 -46.66 -12.04
N ASN A 131 58.67 -45.74 -11.09
CA ASN A 131 58.87 -44.28 -11.28
C ASN A 131 57.69 -43.43 -11.82
N GLY A 132 57.18 -42.40 -11.18
CA GLY A 132 57.77 -41.44 -10.25
C GLY A 132 57.17 -40.05 -10.55
N ARG A 133 57.35 -39.12 -9.60
CA ARG A 133 56.98 -37.68 -9.64
C ARG A 133 55.52 -37.31 -9.39
N GLY A 134 55.23 -37.10 -8.10
CA GLY A 134 54.37 -36.01 -7.68
C GLY A 134 55.07 -34.66 -7.79
N SER A 135 54.30 -33.58 -7.93
CA SER A 135 54.31 -32.43 -7.01
C SER A 135 53.30 -31.36 -7.45
N GLN A 136 52.46 -30.96 -6.49
CA GLN A 136 52.08 -29.58 -6.13
C GLN A 136 51.30 -28.68 -7.13
N LYS A 137 50.10 -28.25 -6.70
CA LYS A 137 49.73 -26.85 -6.31
C LYS A 137 49.40 -25.97 -7.54
N ASP A 138 48.32 -25.21 -7.63
CA ASP A 138 47.76 -24.27 -6.66
C ASP A 138 46.27 -24.00 -6.89
N LYS A 139 45.59 -23.72 -5.77
CA LYS A 139 44.32 -23.02 -5.71
C LYS A 139 44.57 -21.55 -6.06
N LEU A 140 43.81 -20.95 -6.99
CA LEU A 140 43.51 -19.52 -6.86
C LEU A 140 42.11 -19.18 -7.40
N VAL A 141 41.24 -18.96 -6.41
CA VAL A 141 39.96 -18.29 -6.49
C VAL A 141 40.17 -16.88 -7.05
N HIS A 142 39.47 -16.53 -8.13
CA HIS A 142 39.28 -15.13 -8.48
C HIS A 142 37.80 -14.76 -8.54
N THR A 143 37.45 -13.95 -7.55
CA THR A 143 36.15 -13.39 -7.25
C THR A 143 35.72 -12.34 -8.28
N LYS A 144 34.48 -12.51 -8.74
CA LYS A 144 33.43 -11.50 -8.86
C LYS A 144 33.82 -10.12 -9.40
N LYS A 145 33.58 -9.99 -10.70
CA LYS A 145 33.47 -8.75 -11.48
C LYS A 145 32.04 -8.17 -11.31
N ILE A 146 31.94 -6.83 -11.46
CA ILE A 146 30.77 -6.03 -11.90
C ILE A 146 29.73 -5.66 -10.80
N ARG A 147 29.16 -4.45 -10.69
CA ARG A 147 29.35 -3.06 -11.17
C ARG A 147 28.09 -2.27 -10.71
N LYS A 148 28.29 -1.02 -10.25
CA LYS A 148 27.41 0.17 -10.31
C LYS A 148 25.91 0.08 -9.93
N LYS A 149 25.48 1.01 -9.07
CA LYS A 149 24.70 2.25 -9.39
C LYS A 149 24.37 2.93 -8.05
N SER A 150 24.77 4.17 -7.81
CA SER A 150 24.15 5.42 -8.30
C SER A 150 22.70 5.55 -7.85
N ASN A 151 22.44 6.68 -7.17
CA ASN A 151 21.21 7.43 -6.92
C ASN A 151 21.09 7.65 -5.41
N GLY A 152 21.08 8.87 -4.90
CA GLY A 152 20.47 10.09 -5.45
C GLY A 152 19.63 10.65 -4.31
#